data_AF-A0ABD2GP57-F1
#
_entry.id   AF-A0ABD2GP57-F1
#
_cell.length_a   1.000
_cell.length_b   1.000
_cell.length_c   1.000
_cell.angle_alpha   90.00
_cell.angle_beta   90.00
_cell.angle_gamma   90.00
#
_symmetry.space_group_name_H-M   'P 1'
#
loop_
_entity.id
_entity.type
_entity.pdbx_description
1 polymer ?
#
loop_
_entity_poly.entity_id
_entity_poly.type
_entity_poly.pdbx_seq_one_letter_code
_entity_poly.pdbx_strand_id
1 'polypeptide(L)'
;MAEEIEEFEESYEEEEEIVEEYVEQTTTTTVSEDAQMLQSGLQVRKVRKKVKVDTSKFMTPYLAHSQKMLDQYSHNVYRKAYEMSKGQPTAFISDTPEMIRIRKAQEQLSEVKYRMEGNKTRTTSMYGGEAREIAHVKHVSELISKVLYRQKWDETKDRYLLPPDAPELVLAVKNAANYSKKRYTEDWDAEKTMCYPYSDSPELRRVAKAQEVFSDIRYKKGHDQRKAKYTSLADPPEYELARKAANQRSDLKYKEDYNKNVKGQWCETPYFDVATARVAMENLSSKRYTKDWEDKKDQIYFMQTDTPVYGTNKKAGIASSEIKYKKEYEKQKAQADYNTLPATENPLLRQLRYAGTILSDKVYKSSYEKARGSSINYCDTPKFQMDSVLKQFTHARYTEKYDNVVKGSLRRQL
;
A
#
# COMPACT_ATOMS: atom_id res chain seq x y z
N MET A 1 -5.14 -51.72 -47.79
CA MET A 1 -5.31 -51.94 -46.35
C MET A 1 -5.69 -50.58 -45.80
N ALA A 2 -6.99 -50.32 -45.75
CA ALA A 2 -7.53 -49.11 -45.15
C ALA A 2 -7.80 -49.46 -43.68
N GLU A 3 -7.18 -48.73 -42.76
CA GLU A 3 -7.44 -48.84 -41.33
C GLU A 3 -8.66 -47.98 -41.00
N GLU A 4 -9.73 -48.65 -40.55
CA GLU A 4 -10.90 -48.02 -39.93
C GLU A 4 -10.45 -47.32 -38.64
N ILE A 5 -10.66 -46.01 -38.57
CA ILE A 5 -10.57 -45.23 -37.34
C ILE A 5 -12.01 -45.17 -36.81
N GLU A 6 -12.30 -45.93 -35.75
CA GLU A 6 -13.53 -45.80 -34.97
C GLU A 6 -13.51 -44.46 -34.22
N GLU A 7 -14.31 -43.50 -34.68
CA GLU A 7 -14.68 -42.30 -33.93
C GLU A 7 -15.67 -42.71 -32.81
N PHE A 8 -15.21 -42.61 -31.56
CA PHE A 8 -16.08 -42.69 -30.39
C PHE A 8 -16.71 -41.31 -30.16
N GLU A 9 -17.97 -41.12 -30.57
CA GLU A 9 -18.80 -39.99 -30.13
C GLU A 9 -19.23 -40.24 -28.67
N GLU A 10 -18.59 -39.56 -27.71
CA GLU A 10 -19.12 -39.40 -26.36
C GLU A 10 -20.29 -38.41 -26.40
N SER A 11 -21.51 -38.92 -26.42
CA SER A 11 -22.72 -38.14 -26.18
C SER A 11 -22.80 -37.76 -24.70
N TYR A 12 -22.53 -36.49 -24.39
CA TYR A 12 -22.82 -35.91 -23.08
C TYR A 12 -24.34 -35.67 -22.97
N GLU A 13 -25.03 -36.47 -22.17
CA GLU A 13 -26.39 -36.15 -21.72
C GLU A 13 -26.28 -35.08 -20.63
N GLU A 14 -26.66 -33.84 -20.98
CA GLU A 14 -26.87 -32.76 -20.02
C GLU A 14 -28.17 -33.05 -19.24
N GLU A 15 -28.06 -33.56 -18.01
CA GLU A 15 -29.19 -33.60 -17.08
C GLU A 15 -29.50 -32.17 -16.60
N GLU A 16 -30.50 -31.53 -17.22
CA GLU A 16 -31.08 -30.28 -16.72
C GLU A 16 -31.81 -30.54 -15.40
N GLU A 17 -31.23 -30.10 -14.27
CA GLU A 17 -31.90 -30.06 -12.97
C GLU A 17 -32.93 -28.92 -12.97
N ILE A 18 -34.20 -29.27 -13.23
CA ILE A 18 -35.33 -28.35 -13.10
C ILE A 18 -35.61 -28.13 -11.61
N VAL A 19 -35.10 -27.02 -11.07
CA VAL A 19 -35.45 -26.56 -9.72
C VAL A 19 -36.80 -25.84 -9.77
N GLU A 20 -37.87 -26.50 -9.33
CA GLU A 20 -39.18 -25.87 -9.13
C GLU A 20 -39.13 -24.91 -7.92
N GLU A 21 -38.90 -23.63 -8.20
CA GLU A 21 -39.00 -22.55 -7.22
C GLU A 21 -40.47 -22.17 -7.01
N TYR A 22 -41.07 -22.58 -5.88
CA TYR A 22 -42.40 -22.12 -5.48
C TYR A 22 -42.35 -20.65 -5.06
N VAL A 23 -42.66 -19.74 -5.98
CA VAL A 23 -42.92 -18.33 -5.67
C VAL A 23 -44.41 -18.18 -5.34
N GLU A 24 -44.75 -18.00 -4.06
CA GLU A 24 -46.11 -17.63 -3.65
C GLU A 24 -46.42 -16.18 -4.09
N GLN A 25 -46.95 -16.03 -5.31
CA GLN A 25 -47.55 -14.77 -5.77
C GLN A 25 -48.90 -14.57 -5.07
N THR A 26 -48.93 -13.66 -4.10
CA THR A 26 -50.20 -13.13 -3.56
C THR A 26 -50.78 -12.13 -4.55
N THR A 27 -51.71 -12.60 -5.38
CA THR A 27 -52.51 -11.73 -6.25
C THR A 27 -53.60 -11.04 -5.44
N THR A 28 -53.45 -9.73 -5.20
CA THR A 28 -54.56 -8.85 -4.82
C THR A 28 -55.34 -8.47 -6.07
N THR A 29 -56.51 -9.05 -6.26
CA THR A 29 -57.45 -8.66 -7.32
C THR A 29 -58.38 -7.57 -6.80
N THR A 30 -58.18 -6.36 -7.30
CA THR A 30 -59.13 -5.25 -7.19
C THR A 30 -60.15 -5.36 -8.32
N VAL A 31 -61.45 -5.38 -7.98
CA VAL A 31 -62.53 -5.07 -8.93
C VAL A 31 -63.43 -4.02 -8.27
N SER A 32 -63.67 -2.96 -9.02
CA SER A 32 -64.33 -1.70 -8.69
C SER A 32 -65.78 -1.66 -9.16
N GLU A 33 -66.62 -0.92 -8.39
CA GLU A 33 -67.76 -0.06 -8.81
C GLU A 33 -69.05 -0.78 -9.31
N ASP A 34 -70.30 -0.45 -8.92
CA ASP A 34 -70.93 0.74 -8.33
C ASP A 34 -72.27 0.39 -7.62
N ALA A 35 -72.62 1.15 -6.56
CA ALA A 35 -73.88 1.93 -6.45
C ALA A 35 -74.23 2.34 -5.00
N GLN A 36 -74.32 3.67 -4.83
CA GLN A 36 -75.18 4.43 -3.91
C GLN A 36 -74.83 4.50 -2.41
N MET A 37 -74.00 5.51 -2.12
CA MET A 37 -74.21 6.58 -1.14
C MET A 37 -75.21 6.34 0.01
N LEU A 38 -74.67 6.28 1.23
CA LEU A 38 -75.22 7.01 2.40
C LEU A 38 -74.12 7.22 3.44
N GLN A 39 -73.85 8.49 3.75
CA GLN A 39 -72.90 8.91 4.79
C GLN A 39 -73.38 8.45 6.17
N SER A 40 -72.54 7.67 6.86
CA SER A 40 -72.50 7.67 8.32
C SER A 40 -71.05 7.43 8.76
N GLY A 41 -70.49 8.36 9.52
CA GLY A 41 -69.13 8.22 10.06
C GLY A 41 -69.09 7.06 11.06
N LEU A 42 -68.42 5.96 10.70
CA LEU A 42 -68.13 4.86 11.63
C LEU A 42 -66.76 5.08 12.29
N GLN A 43 -66.74 4.93 13.62
CA GLN A 43 -65.57 5.09 14.47
C GLN A 43 -64.43 4.13 14.07
N VAL A 44 -63.19 4.64 14.04
CA VAL A 44 -61.97 3.85 13.82
C VAL A 44 -61.84 2.79 14.94
N ARG A 45 -61.94 1.50 14.59
CA ARG A 45 -61.68 0.40 15.53
C ARG A 45 -60.19 0.31 15.84
N LYS A 46 -59.80 0.54 17.10
CA LYS A 46 -58.46 0.21 17.60
C LYS A 46 -58.28 -1.31 17.63
N VAL A 47 -57.46 -1.86 16.74
CA VAL A 47 -57.05 -3.27 16.81
C VAL A 47 -56.01 -3.44 17.91
N ARG A 48 -56.36 -4.16 18.97
CA ARG A 48 -55.42 -4.57 20.01
C ARG A 48 -54.58 -5.73 19.49
N LYS A 49 -53.29 -5.52 19.22
CA LYS A 49 -52.34 -6.63 19.04
C LYS A 49 -52.18 -7.34 20.38
N LYS A 50 -52.60 -8.61 20.46
CA LYS A 50 -52.33 -9.45 21.61
C LYS A 50 -50.85 -9.80 21.61
N VAL A 51 -50.10 -9.27 22.57
CA VAL A 51 -48.74 -9.75 22.86
C VAL A 51 -48.89 -11.14 23.47
N LYS A 52 -48.22 -12.17 22.92
CA LYS A 52 -48.20 -13.50 23.51
C LYS A 52 -47.61 -13.39 24.91
N VAL A 53 -48.43 -13.70 25.92
CA VAL A 53 -47.99 -13.72 27.31
C VAL A 53 -47.01 -14.89 27.45
N ASP A 54 -45.86 -14.62 28.05
CA ASP A 54 -44.85 -15.63 28.32
C ASP A 54 -45.39 -16.63 29.36
N THR A 55 -45.86 -17.79 28.89
CA THR A 55 -46.53 -18.79 29.71
C THR A 55 -45.58 -19.50 30.66
N SER A 56 -44.26 -19.35 30.47
CA SER A 56 -43.21 -19.95 31.30
C SER A 56 -43.36 -19.61 32.79
N LYS A 57 -43.82 -18.39 33.12
CA LYS A 57 -44.05 -17.93 34.51
C LYS A 57 -45.25 -18.59 35.20
N PHE A 58 -46.16 -19.19 34.44
CA PHE A 58 -47.34 -19.91 34.95
C PHE A 58 -47.23 -21.43 34.76
N MET A 59 -46.06 -21.93 34.34
CA MET A 59 -45.80 -23.36 34.21
C MET A 59 -45.62 -23.98 35.58
N THR A 60 -46.70 -24.55 36.12
CA THR A 60 -46.60 -25.42 37.30
C THR A 60 -45.95 -26.75 36.91
N PRO A 61 -45.28 -27.46 37.84
CA PRO A 61 -44.71 -28.78 37.56
C PRO A 61 -45.74 -29.76 36.97
N TYR A 62 -47.00 -29.64 37.41
CA TYR A 62 -48.12 -30.41 36.86
C TYR A 62 -48.42 -30.06 35.39
N LEU A 63 -48.47 -28.77 35.04
CA LEU A 63 -48.74 -28.32 33.67
C LEU A 63 -47.58 -28.65 32.72
N ALA A 64 -46.34 -28.57 33.21
CA ALA A 64 -45.16 -29.00 32.46
C ALA A 64 -45.17 -30.51 32.23
N HIS A 65 -45.55 -31.30 33.25
CA HIS A 65 -45.70 -32.74 33.12
C HIS A 65 -46.82 -33.12 32.13
N SER A 66 -47.97 -32.45 32.20
CA SER A 66 -49.09 -32.72 31.29
C SER A 66 -48.75 -32.36 29.85
N GLN A 67 -48.06 -31.24 29.61
CA GLN A 67 -47.58 -30.88 28.27
C GLN A 67 -46.56 -31.90 27.76
N LYS A 68 -45.61 -32.32 28.60
CA LYS A 68 -44.64 -33.37 28.24
C LYS A 68 -45.33 -34.69 27.89
N MET A 69 -46.36 -35.08 28.65
CA MET A 69 -47.16 -36.27 28.36
C MET A 69 -47.92 -36.12 27.03
N LEU A 70 -48.53 -34.95 26.79
CA LEU A 70 -49.19 -34.66 25.52
C LEU A 70 -48.19 -34.74 24.35
N ASP A 71 -46.99 -34.19 24.48
CA ASP A 71 -45.97 -34.24 23.44
C ASP A 71 -45.49 -35.68 23.19
N GLN A 72 -45.25 -36.45 24.25
CA GLN A 72 -44.82 -37.86 24.18
C GLN A 72 -45.85 -38.76 23.48
N TYR A 73 -47.14 -38.50 23.69
CA TYR A 73 -48.22 -39.29 23.10
C TYR A 73 -48.88 -38.61 21.88
N SER A 74 -48.39 -37.44 21.46
CA SER A 74 -48.98 -36.74 20.33
C SER A 74 -48.61 -37.43 19.01
N HIS A 75 -49.65 -37.75 18.26
CA HIS A 75 -49.50 -38.42 16.97
C HIS A 75 -48.66 -37.62 15.97
N ASN A 76 -48.75 -36.27 16.01
CA ASN A 76 -48.02 -35.39 15.11
C ASN A 76 -46.50 -35.35 15.40
N VAL A 77 -46.10 -35.39 16.69
CA VAL A 77 -44.67 -35.45 17.06
C VAL A 77 -44.10 -36.82 16.70
N TYR A 78 -44.85 -37.90 16.92
CA TYR A 78 -44.45 -39.24 16.47
C TYR A 78 -44.25 -39.31 14.95
N ARG A 79 -45.20 -38.78 14.18
CA ARG A 79 -45.11 -38.73 12.70
C ARG A 79 -43.87 -37.96 12.25
N LYS A 80 -43.61 -36.78 12.83
CA LYS A 80 -42.43 -35.97 12.52
C LYS A 80 -41.12 -36.69 12.87
N ALA A 81 -41.06 -37.36 14.02
CA ALA A 81 -39.88 -38.13 14.41
C ALA A 81 -39.64 -39.34 13.48
N TYR A 82 -40.71 -39.99 13.03
CA TYR A 82 -40.65 -41.07 12.05
C TYR A 82 -40.16 -40.57 10.68
N GLU A 83 -40.68 -39.46 10.18
CA GLU A 83 -40.24 -38.85 8.93
C GLU A 83 -38.76 -38.46 8.95
N MET A 84 -38.26 -37.94 10.09
CA MET A 84 -36.84 -37.59 10.28
C MET A 84 -35.91 -38.80 10.38
N SER A 85 -36.42 -39.97 10.79
CA SER A 85 -35.64 -41.22 10.92
C SER A 85 -35.80 -42.15 9.71
N LYS A 86 -36.79 -41.88 8.84
CA LYS A 86 -37.02 -42.60 7.59
C LYS A 86 -35.84 -42.36 6.64
N GLY A 87 -34.94 -43.35 6.55
CA GLY A 87 -33.75 -43.31 5.69
C GLY A 87 -32.42 -43.32 6.44
N GLN A 88 -32.42 -43.26 7.78
CA GLN A 88 -31.20 -43.54 8.54
C GLN A 88 -30.92 -45.05 8.54
N PRO A 89 -29.76 -45.51 8.03
CA PRO A 89 -29.37 -46.90 8.17
C PRO A 89 -29.29 -47.23 9.66
N THR A 90 -29.84 -48.39 10.05
CA THR A 90 -29.76 -48.84 11.45
C THR A 90 -28.30 -48.83 11.87
N ALA A 91 -27.96 -48.03 12.89
CA ALA A 91 -26.61 -47.94 13.37
C ALA A 91 -26.08 -49.37 13.63
N PHE A 92 -24.98 -49.71 12.97
CA PHE A 92 -24.28 -50.97 13.16
C PHE A 92 -24.07 -51.20 14.66
N ILE A 93 -24.78 -52.22 15.16
CA ILE A 93 -24.54 -53.00 16.37
C ILE A 93 -23.65 -52.28 17.39
N SER A 94 -24.26 -51.53 18.30
CA SER A 94 -23.63 -51.22 19.58
C SER A 94 -23.12 -52.53 20.19
N ASP A 95 -21.87 -52.56 20.63
CA ASP A 95 -21.20 -53.71 21.24
C ASP A 95 -21.95 -54.24 22.49
N THR A 96 -23.00 -55.01 22.26
CA THR A 96 -23.67 -55.76 23.32
C THR A 96 -22.69 -56.83 23.83
N PRO A 97 -22.74 -57.21 25.12
CA PRO A 97 -21.84 -58.22 25.67
C PRO A 97 -21.93 -59.56 24.91
N GLU A 98 -23.09 -59.89 24.35
CA GLU A 98 -23.25 -61.05 23.46
C GLU A 98 -22.50 -60.90 22.14
N MET A 99 -22.57 -59.74 21.50
CA MET A 99 -21.85 -59.51 20.24
C MET A 99 -20.33 -59.50 20.44
N ILE A 100 -19.83 -59.01 21.58
CA ILE A 100 -18.41 -59.15 21.95
C ILE A 100 -18.05 -60.63 22.14
N ARG A 101 -18.89 -61.42 22.82
CA ARG A 101 -18.69 -62.87 22.98
C ARG A 101 -18.63 -63.58 21.64
N ILE A 102 -19.57 -63.30 20.75
CA ILE A 102 -19.63 -63.89 19.40
C ILE A 102 -18.39 -63.48 18.59
N ARG A 103 -17.99 -62.21 18.62
CA ARG A 103 -16.78 -61.73 17.91
C ARG A 103 -15.51 -62.39 18.43
N LYS A 104 -15.37 -62.55 19.76
CA LYS A 104 -14.25 -63.28 20.37
C LYS A 104 -14.23 -64.75 19.97
N ALA A 105 -15.38 -65.42 19.99
CA ALA A 105 -15.50 -66.81 19.55
C ALA A 105 -15.17 -66.96 18.06
N GLN A 106 -15.66 -66.05 17.21
CA GLN A 106 -15.32 -66.01 15.78
C GLN A 106 -13.83 -65.75 15.54
N GLU A 107 -13.22 -64.85 16.30
CA GLU A 107 -11.78 -64.59 16.25
C GLU A 107 -10.95 -65.81 16.64
N GLN A 108 -11.35 -66.53 17.69
CA GLN A 108 -10.72 -67.79 18.10
C GLN A 108 -10.86 -68.89 17.04
N LEU A 109 -12.00 -68.95 16.33
CA LEU A 109 -12.25 -69.93 15.27
C LEU A 109 -11.68 -69.52 13.91
N SER A 110 -11.20 -68.28 13.75
CA SER A 110 -10.80 -67.78 12.44
C SER A 110 -9.44 -68.35 11.99
N GLU A 111 -9.47 -69.15 10.93
CA GLU A 111 -8.26 -69.73 10.33
C GLU A 111 -7.27 -68.65 9.88
N VAL A 112 -7.76 -67.54 9.34
CA VAL A 112 -6.92 -66.42 8.89
C VAL A 112 -6.11 -65.85 10.05
N LYS A 113 -6.73 -65.58 11.21
CA LYS A 113 -5.99 -65.06 12.38
C LYS A 113 -5.03 -66.12 12.93
N TYR A 114 -5.42 -67.39 12.95
CA TYR A 114 -4.53 -68.49 13.33
C TYR A 114 -3.28 -68.56 12.43
N ARG A 115 -3.44 -68.49 11.10
CA ARG A 115 -2.32 -68.51 10.15
C ARG A 115 -1.45 -67.26 10.24
N MET A 116 -2.06 -66.10 10.47
CA MET A 116 -1.34 -64.85 10.69
C MET A 116 -0.50 -64.92 11.97
N GLU A 117 -1.06 -65.40 13.08
CA GLU A 117 -0.35 -65.54 14.35
C GLU A 117 0.74 -66.64 14.27
N GLY A 118 0.46 -67.75 13.59
CA GLY A 118 1.48 -68.77 13.29
C GLY A 118 2.63 -68.24 12.42
N ASN A 119 2.35 -67.36 11.48
CA ASN A 119 3.39 -66.68 10.71
C ASN A 119 4.17 -65.67 11.55
N LYS A 120 3.51 -64.95 12.47
CA LYS A 120 4.20 -64.07 13.42
C LYS A 120 5.12 -64.86 14.34
N THR A 121 4.65 -65.95 14.95
CA THR A 121 5.49 -66.77 15.82
C THR A 121 6.65 -67.42 15.06
N ARG A 122 6.45 -67.77 13.78
CA ARG A 122 7.50 -68.27 12.89
C ARG A 122 8.54 -67.20 12.54
N THR A 123 8.17 -65.92 12.49
CA THR A 123 9.09 -64.81 12.16
C THR A 123 9.67 -64.12 13.40
N THR A 124 9.06 -64.30 14.57
CA THR A 124 9.62 -63.82 15.84
C THR A 124 10.79 -64.69 16.25
N SER A 125 11.99 -64.11 16.22
CA SER A 125 13.17 -64.72 16.83
C SER A 125 13.14 -64.54 18.35
N MET A 126 13.51 -65.57 19.11
CA MET A 126 13.66 -65.53 20.58
C MET A 126 14.79 -64.61 21.04
N TYR A 127 15.58 -64.09 20.09
CA TYR A 127 16.70 -63.22 20.36
C TYR A 127 16.23 -61.79 20.63
N GLY A 128 16.52 -61.27 21.84
CA GLY A 128 16.30 -59.87 22.18
C GLY A 128 17.04 -58.98 21.19
N GLY A 129 16.31 -58.20 20.41
CA GLY A 129 16.79 -57.48 19.23
C GLY A 129 17.81 -56.34 19.49
N GLU A 130 18.62 -56.43 20.52
CA GLU A 130 19.55 -55.41 21.03
C GLU A 130 21.01 -55.64 20.61
N ALA A 131 21.35 -56.77 19.98
CA ALA A 131 22.69 -56.92 19.44
C ALA A 131 22.95 -55.90 18.31
N ARG A 132 24.09 -55.21 18.41
CA ARG A 132 24.50 -54.14 17.49
C ARG A 132 24.41 -54.54 16.02
N GLU A 133 24.82 -55.76 15.69
CA GLU A 133 24.82 -56.27 14.31
C GLU A 133 23.39 -56.42 13.78
N ILE A 134 22.46 -56.90 14.59
CA ILE A 134 21.06 -57.07 14.21
C ILE A 134 20.36 -55.73 14.08
N ALA A 135 20.65 -54.77 14.97
CA ALA A 135 20.16 -53.40 14.87
C ALA A 135 20.66 -52.74 13.57
N HIS A 136 21.94 -52.93 13.22
CA HIS A 136 22.51 -52.43 11.98
C HIS A 136 21.86 -53.06 10.74
N VAL A 137 21.69 -54.38 10.72
CA VAL A 137 21.02 -55.09 9.61
C VAL A 137 19.57 -54.63 9.45
N LYS A 138 18.83 -54.42 10.54
CA LYS A 138 17.47 -53.86 10.50
C LYS A 138 17.46 -52.48 9.88
N HIS A 139 18.34 -51.58 10.34
CA HIS A 139 18.43 -50.23 9.80
C HIS A 139 18.78 -50.22 8.30
N VAL A 140 19.74 -51.04 7.89
CA VAL A 140 20.11 -51.20 6.46
C VAL A 140 18.93 -51.75 5.66
N SER A 141 18.18 -52.72 6.20
CA SER A 141 16.99 -53.26 5.54
C SER A 141 15.88 -52.22 5.38
N GLU A 142 15.72 -51.31 6.35
CA GLU A 142 14.76 -50.20 6.27
C GLU A 142 15.16 -49.17 5.21
N LEU A 143 16.46 -48.88 5.09
CA LEU A 143 16.99 -47.96 4.08
C LEU A 143 16.81 -48.49 2.65
N ILE A 144 16.95 -49.81 2.46
CA ILE A 144 16.86 -50.46 1.14
C ILE A 144 15.41 -50.80 0.77
N SER A 145 14.49 -50.83 1.73
CA SER A 145 13.09 -51.22 1.51
C SER A 145 12.36 -50.24 0.58
N LYS A 146 12.04 -50.72 -0.63
CA LYS A 146 11.23 -49.98 -1.61
C LYS A 146 9.84 -49.62 -1.08
N VAL A 147 9.26 -50.46 -0.21
CA VAL A 147 7.94 -50.21 0.39
C VAL A 147 7.99 -49.02 1.34
N LEU A 148 8.97 -49.00 2.25
CA LEU A 148 9.16 -47.89 3.17
C LEU A 148 9.54 -46.59 2.45
N TYR A 149 10.31 -46.69 1.36
CA TYR A 149 10.59 -45.54 0.49
C TYR A 149 9.32 -44.93 -0.09
N ARG A 150 8.42 -45.76 -0.63
CA ARG A 150 7.13 -45.29 -1.17
C ARG A 150 6.24 -44.69 -0.09
N GLN A 151 6.17 -45.32 1.08
CA GLN A 151 5.41 -44.79 2.21
C GLN A 151 5.94 -43.42 2.66
N LYS A 152 7.27 -43.28 2.82
CA LYS A 152 7.90 -41.99 3.16
C LYS A 152 7.63 -40.93 2.09
N TRP A 153 7.63 -41.30 0.81
CA TRP A 153 7.24 -40.42 -0.29
C TRP A 153 5.76 -40.01 -0.17
N ASP A 154 4.86 -40.94 0.05
CA ASP A 154 3.43 -40.65 0.21
C ASP A 154 3.14 -39.74 1.40
N GLU A 155 3.90 -39.87 2.49
CA GLU A 155 3.82 -38.97 3.64
C GLU A 155 4.41 -37.58 3.35
N THR A 156 5.43 -37.47 2.48
CA THR A 156 6.18 -36.21 2.23
C THR A 156 5.75 -35.47 0.98
N LYS A 157 5.06 -36.10 0.03
CA LYS A 157 4.68 -35.50 -1.26
C LYS A 157 3.79 -34.26 -1.08
N ASP A 158 2.90 -34.28 -0.09
CA ASP A 158 2.01 -33.15 0.21
C ASP A 158 2.75 -32.00 0.92
N ARG A 159 3.94 -32.28 1.49
CA ARG A 159 4.82 -31.28 2.11
C ARG A 159 5.77 -30.62 1.11
N TYR A 160 5.93 -31.17 -0.09
CA TYR A 160 6.81 -30.61 -1.13
C TYR A 160 6.12 -29.43 -1.81
N LEU A 161 6.14 -28.28 -1.15
CA LEU A 161 5.71 -27.02 -1.74
C LEU A 161 6.85 -26.50 -2.62
N LEU A 162 6.59 -26.37 -3.93
CA LEU A 162 7.44 -25.54 -4.77
C LEU A 162 7.53 -24.15 -4.12
N PRO A 163 8.71 -23.52 -4.08
CA PRO A 163 8.83 -22.14 -3.61
C PRO A 163 7.79 -21.27 -4.32
N PRO A 164 7.10 -20.34 -3.64
CA PRO A 164 6.09 -19.49 -4.27
C PRO A 164 6.66 -18.65 -5.44
N ASP A 165 7.98 -18.45 -5.44
CA ASP A 165 8.72 -17.74 -6.50
C ASP A 165 9.20 -18.66 -7.64
N ALA A 166 8.84 -19.95 -7.63
CA ALA A 166 9.18 -20.86 -8.70
C ALA A 166 8.61 -20.32 -10.04
N PRO A 167 9.42 -20.24 -11.10
CA PRO A 167 9.05 -19.57 -12.34
C PRO A 167 7.79 -20.18 -12.99
N GLU A 168 7.59 -21.49 -12.83
CA GLU A 168 6.42 -22.22 -13.32
C GLU A 168 5.13 -21.78 -12.62
N LEU A 169 5.16 -21.60 -11.30
CA LEU A 169 4.01 -21.13 -10.53
C LEU A 169 3.68 -19.67 -10.86
N VAL A 170 4.71 -18.82 -10.96
CA VAL A 170 4.53 -17.41 -11.34
C VAL A 170 3.95 -17.32 -12.75
N LEU A 171 4.40 -18.16 -13.69
CA LEU A 171 3.85 -18.24 -15.04
C LEU A 171 2.40 -18.73 -15.04
N ALA A 172 2.09 -19.78 -14.28
CA ALA A 172 0.73 -20.32 -14.15
C ALA A 172 -0.24 -19.26 -13.59
N VAL A 173 0.16 -18.51 -12.57
CA VAL A 173 -0.64 -17.42 -11.99
C VAL A 173 -0.86 -16.29 -13.01
N LYS A 174 0.17 -15.90 -13.77
CA LYS A 174 0.03 -14.89 -14.83
C LYS A 174 -0.89 -15.36 -15.96
N ASN A 175 -0.77 -16.61 -16.38
CA ASN A 175 -1.62 -17.18 -17.41
C ASN A 175 -3.07 -17.27 -16.93
N ALA A 176 -3.31 -17.74 -15.71
CA ALA A 176 -4.65 -17.76 -15.11
C ALA A 176 -5.27 -16.36 -15.03
N ALA A 177 -4.47 -15.33 -14.72
CA ALA A 177 -4.93 -13.95 -14.74
C ALA A 177 -5.28 -13.48 -16.17
N ASN A 178 -4.49 -13.84 -17.17
CA ASN A 178 -4.74 -13.48 -18.58
C ASN A 178 -5.99 -14.16 -19.15
N TYR A 179 -6.27 -15.41 -18.77
CA TYR A 179 -7.46 -16.15 -19.20
C TYR A 179 -8.69 -15.91 -18.30
N SER A 180 -8.60 -15.04 -17.30
CA SER A 180 -9.69 -14.79 -16.38
C SER A 180 -10.84 -14.04 -17.04
N LYS A 181 -11.97 -14.72 -17.26
CA LYS A 181 -13.20 -14.13 -17.79
C LYS A 181 -13.64 -12.89 -16.99
N LYS A 182 -13.47 -12.91 -15.67
CA LYS A 182 -13.80 -11.78 -14.78
C LYS A 182 -12.98 -10.53 -15.12
N ARG A 183 -11.65 -10.68 -15.25
CA ARG A 183 -10.78 -9.55 -15.61
C ARG A 183 -11.10 -9.03 -17.01
N TYR A 184 -11.34 -9.95 -17.95
CA TYR A 184 -11.78 -9.58 -19.30
C TYR A 184 -13.07 -8.75 -19.29
N THR A 185 -14.08 -9.15 -18.52
CA THR A 185 -15.33 -8.39 -18.41
C THR A 185 -15.15 -7.04 -17.73
N GLU A 186 -14.31 -6.96 -16.69
CA GLU A 186 -13.99 -5.69 -16.01
C GLU A 186 -13.29 -4.71 -16.96
N ASP A 187 -12.28 -5.17 -17.69
CA ASP A 187 -11.55 -4.37 -18.68
C ASP A 187 -12.46 -3.92 -19.82
N TRP A 188 -13.32 -4.81 -20.31
CA TRP A 188 -14.30 -4.50 -21.37
C TRP A 188 -15.35 -3.47 -20.92
N ASP A 189 -15.86 -3.59 -19.70
CA ASP A 189 -16.80 -2.61 -19.14
C ASP A 189 -16.11 -1.25 -18.90
N ALA A 190 -14.86 -1.24 -18.46
CA ALA A 190 -14.06 -0.01 -18.37
C ALA A 190 -13.87 0.65 -19.75
N GLU A 191 -13.58 -0.12 -20.78
CA GLU A 191 -13.41 0.39 -22.14
C GLU A 191 -14.72 0.95 -22.73
N LYS A 192 -15.87 0.31 -22.46
CA LYS A 192 -17.18 0.88 -22.84
C LYS A 192 -17.44 2.23 -22.18
N THR A 193 -17.04 2.39 -20.92
CA THR A 193 -17.21 3.67 -20.22
C THR A 193 -16.30 4.77 -20.80
N MET A 194 -15.24 4.40 -21.53
CA MET A 194 -14.44 5.32 -22.36
C MET A 194 -15.07 5.62 -23.73
N CYS A 195 -16.40 5.67 -23.81
CA CYS A 195 -17.06 6.35 -24.91
C CYS A 195 -16.79 7.86 -24.78
N TYR A 196 -15.78 8.36 -25.49
CA TYR A 196 -15.61 9.80 -25.62
C TYR A 196 -16.91 10.36 -26.19
N PRO A 197 -17.59 11.30 -25.49
CA PRO A 197 -18.75 11.94 -26.07
C PRO A 197 -18.31 12.51 -27.42
N TYR A 198 -19.16 12.41 -28.45
CA TYR A 198 -18.79 12.80 -29.81
C TYR A 198 -18.10 14.16 -29.89
N SER A 199 -18.45 15.07 -28.96
CA SER A 199 -17.84 16.40 -28.73
C SER A 199 -16.35 16.43 -28.37
N ASP A 200 -15.75 15.34 -27.88
CA ASP A 200 -14.33 15.24 -27.51
C ASP A 200 -13.65 14.02 -28.15
N SER A 201 -14.09 13.66 -29.37
CA SER A 201 -13.43 12.63 -30.15
C SER A 201 -11.99 13.03 -30.51
N PRO A 202 -11.06 12.07 -30.65
CA PRO A 202 -9.69 12.35 -31.08
C PRO A 202 -9.61 13.13 -32.40
N GLU A 203 -10.55 12.89 -33.32
CA GLU A 203 -10.64 13.60 -34.59
C GLU A 203 -11.08 15.06 -34.39
N LEU A 204 -12.07 15.35 -33.54
CA LEU A 204 -12.42 16.73 -33.21
C LEU A 204 -11.28 17.48 -32.52
N ARG A 205 -10.50 16.82 -31.65
CA ARG A 205 -9.29 17.44 -31.06
C ARG A 205 -8.25 17.77 -32.13
N ARG A 206 -8.07 16.90 -33.13
CA ARG A 206 -7.16 17.16 -34.26
C ARG A 206 -7.64 18.35 -35.08
N VAL A 207 -8.93 18.40 -35.42
CA VAL A 207 -9.55 19.51 -36.15
C VAL A 207 -9.44 20.82 -35.36
N ALA A 208 -9.74 20.81 -34.06
CA ALA A 208 -9.62 21.98 -33.20
C ALA A 208 -8.18 22.50 -33.12
N LYS A 209 -7.18 21.61 -32.98
CA LYS A 209 -5.76 22.00 -33.02
C LYS A 209 -5.35 22.55 -34.38
N ALA A 210 -5.81 21.95 -35.48
CA ALA A 210 -5.55 22.47 -36.82
C ALA A 210 -6.15 23.86 -37.00
N GLN A 211 -7.41 24.06 -36.62
CA GLN A 211 -8.07 25.37 -36.61
C GLN A 211 -7.33 26.38 -35.74
N GLU A 212 -6.84 25.96 -34.57
CA GLU A 212 -6.04 26.79 -33.68
C GLU A 212 -4.73 27.24 -34.37
N VAL A 213 -4.04 26.35 -35.09
CA VAL A 213 -2.83 26.67 -35.86
C VAL A 213 -3.12 27.59 -37.05
N PHE A 214 -4.22 27.36 -37.76
CA PHE A 214 -4.65 28.21 -38.88
C PHE A 214 -5.30 29.53 -38.42
N SER A 215 -5.57 29.70 -37.14
CA SER A 215 -6.24 30.89 -36.65
C SER A 215 -5.34 32.14 -36.80
N ASP A 216 -5.84 33.09 -37.57
CA ASP A 216 -5.22 34.40 -37.77
C ASP A 216 -4.95 35.13 -36.45
N ILE A 217 -5.81 34.90 -35.45
CA ILE A 217 -5.67 35.45 -34.10
C ILE A 217 -4.37 34.99 -33.44
N ARG A 218 -4.04 33.67 -33.50
CA ARG A 218 -2.77 33.18 -32.93
C ARG A 218 -1.57 33.61 -33.76
N TYR A 219 -1.71 33.63 -35.08
CA TYR A 219 -0.65 34.12 -35.97
C TYR A 219 -0.31 35.60 -35.68
N LYS A 220 -1.32 36.45 -35.51
CA LYS A 220 -1.16 37.90 -35.28
C LYS A 220 -0.92 38.27 -33.82
N LYS A 221 -1.20 37.39 -32.85
CA LYS A 221 -0.99 37.63 -31.41
C LYS A 221 0.38 38.22 -31.08
N GLY A 222 1.46 37.69 -31.64
CA GLY A 222 2.82 38.18 -31.42
C GLY A 222 3.11 39.53 -32.09
N HIS A 223 2.44 39.83 -33.20
CA HIS A 223 2.49 41.15 -33.84
C HIS A 223 1.71 42.18 -33.00
N ASP A 224 0.50 41.83 -32.56
CA ASP A 224 -0.36 42.74 -31.80
C ASP A 224 0.22 43.04 -30.41
N GLN A 225 0.86 42.06 -29.76
CA GLN A 225 1.62 42.29 -28.54
C GLN A 225 2.80 43.25 -28.74
N ARG A 226 3.47 43.22 -29.90
CA ARG A 226 4.56 44.16 -30.23
C ARG A 226 4.02 45.55 -30.56
N LYS A 227 2.92 45.62 -31.32
CA LYS A 227 2.23 46.87 -31.63
C LYS A 227 1.71 47.56 -30.37
N ALA A 228 1.12 46.81 -29.43
CA ALA A 228 0.64 47.34 -28.14
C ALA A 228 1.77 47.85 -27.23
N LYS A 229 2.99 47.31 -27.39
CA LYS A 229 4.18 47.76 -26.65
C LYS A 229 4.88 48.96 -27.29
N TYR A 230 4.47 49.38 -28.49
CA TYR A 230 5.04 50.56 -29.13
C TYR A 230 4.54 51.82 -28.42
N THR A 231 5.31 52.25 -27.42
CA THR A 231 5.19 53.57 -26.81
C THR A 231 6.17 54.49 -27.53
N SER A 232 5.75 55.71 -27.88
CA SER A 232 6.71 56.71 -28.36
C SER A 232 7.79 56.89 -27.30
N LEU A 233 9.05 56.61 -27.67
CA LEU A 233 10.16 56.90 -26.77
C LEU A 233 10.11 58.39 -26.42
N ALA A 234 10.15 58.70 -25.12
CA ALA A 234 10.11 60.09 -24.64
C ALA A 234 11.32 60.88 -25.16
N ASP A 235 12.46 60.21 -25.27
CA ASP A 235 13.70 60.76 -25.79
C ASP A 235 14.10 60.03 -27.08
N PRO A 236 14.66 60.73 -28.09
CA PRO A 236 15.18 60.07 -29.28
C PRO A 236 16.33 59.10 -28.93
N PRO A 237 16.54 58.02 -29.70
CA PRO A 237 17.56 57.01 -29.42
C PRO A 237 18.98 57.59 -29.35
N GLU A 238 19.25 58.69 -30.07
CA GLU A 238 20.50 59.44 -30.02
C GLU A 238 20.74 60.07 -28.65
N TYR A 239 19.69 60.58 -28.01
CA TYR A 239 19.77 61.15 -26.67
C TYR A 239 19.99 60.05 -25.62
N GLU A 240 19.30 58.91 -25.74
CA GLU A 240 19.58 57.76 -24.87
C GLU A 240 21.02 57.25 -25.02
N LEU A 241 21.53 57.19 -26.26
CA LEU A 241 22.91 56.81 -26.54
C LEU A 241 23.89 57.81 -25.93
N ALA A 242 23.65 59.11 -26.10
CA ALA A 242 24.45 60.16 -25.49
C ALA A 242 24.43 60.08 -23.95
N ARG A 243 23.26 59.81 -23.36
CA ARG A 243 23.10 59.62 -21.91
C ARG A 243 23.82 58.37 -21.40
N LYS A 244 23.76 57.25 -22.13
CA LYS A 244 24.51 56.02 -21.83
C LYS A 244 26.01 56.27 -21.92
N ALA A 245 26.48 56.93 -22.97
CA ALA A 245 27.88 57.30 -23.13
C ALA A 245 28.36 58.25 -22.02
N ALA A 246 27.54 59.23 -21.64
CA ALA A 246 27.83 60.13 -20.53
C ALA A 246 27.89 59.40 -19.19
N ASN A 247 26.98 58.45 -18.94
CA ASN A 247 26.99 57.61 -17.74
C ASN A 247 28.22 56.68 -17.70
N GLN A 248 28.61 56.09 -18.84
CA GLN A 248 29.82 55.27 -18.95
C GLN A 248 31.10 56.09 -18.69
N ARG A 249 31.13 57.36 -19.11
CA ARG A 249 32.26 58.27 -18.89
C ARG A 249 32.25 58.91 -17.49
N SER A 250 31.19 58.73 -16.70
CA SER A 250 31.07 59.37 -15.39
C SER A 250 31.71 58.50 -14.31
N ASP A 251 32.81 58.98 -13.73
CA ASP A 251 33.50 58.34 -12.61
C ASP A 251 32.59 58.08 -11.40
N LEU A 252 31.59 58.95 -11.20
CA LEU A 252 30.61 58.82 -10.12
C LEU A 252 29.71 57.61 -10.35
N LYS A 253 29.12 57.48 -11.55
CA LYS A 253 28.34 56.28 -11.94
C LYS A 253 29.21 55.04 -11.90
N TYR A 254 30.44 55.12 -12.41
CA TYR A 254 31.39 54.01 -12.38
C TYR A 254 31.65 53.51 -10.95
N LYS A 255 31.89 54.42 -9.99
CA LYS A 255 32.09 54.05 -8.57
C LYS A 255 30.82 53.51 -7.94
N GLU A 256 29.65 54.06 -8.23
CA GLU A 256 28.37 53.52 -7.77
C GLU A 256 28.13 52.09 -8.26
N ASP A 257 28.37 51.86 -9.55
CA ASP A 257 28.17 50.54 -10.18
C ASP A 257 29.21 49.53 -9.71
N TYR A 258 30.47 49.96 -9.52
CA TYR A 258 31.51 49.17 -8.86
C TYR A 258 31.10 48.81 -7.42
N ASN A 259 30.60 49.76 -6.64
CA ASN A 259 30.17 49.49 -5.26
C ASN A 259 28.98 48.53 -5.18
N LYS A 260 28.10 48.51 -6.19
CA LYS A 260 26.93 47.60 -6.25
C LYS A 260 27.28 46.21 -6.77
N ASN A 261 28.02 46.16 -7.89
CA ASN A 261 28.19 44.94 -8.68
C ASN A 261 29.52 44.23 -8.41
N VAL A 262 30.55 44.97 -7.97
CA VAL A 262 31.93 44.45 -7.88
C VAL A 262 32.45 44.43 -6.45
N LYS A 263 32.16 45.45 -5.65
CA LYS A 263 32.69 45.60 -4.29
C LYS A 263 32.10 44.55 -3.35
N GLY A 264 32.96 43.68 -2.82
CA GLY A 264 32.58 42.64 -1.87
C GLY A 264 32.16 41.32 -2.53
N GLN A 265 32.04 41.27 -3.86
CA GLN A 265 32.04 40.02 -4.59
C GLN A 265 33.50 39.59 -4.80
N TRP A 266 33.85 38.37 -4.39
CA TRP A 266 35.10 37.75 -4.86
C TRP A 266 34.99 37.66 -6.38
N CYS A 267 35.95 38.24 -7.10
CA CYS A 267 35.94 38.19 -8.56
C CYS A 267 36.13 36.74 -9.02
N GLU A 268 35.02 36.02 -9.21
CA GLU A 268 34.94 34.83 -10.04
C GLU A 268 34.88 35.20 -11.53
N THR A 269 35.02 36.47 -11.91
CA THR A 269 35.25 36.83 -13.30
C THR A 269 36.54 36.14 -13.71
N PRO A 270 36.48 35.09 -14.53
CA PRO A 270 37.69 34.49 -15.04
C PRO A 270 38.39 35.62 -15.80
N TYR A 271 39.71 35.77 -15.65
CA TYR A 271 40.50 36.62 -16.55
C TYR A 271 40.00 36.40 -17.98
N PHE A 272 39.98 37.45 -18.81
CA PHE A 272 39.42 37.38 -20.17
C PHE A 272 39.81 36.07 -20.86
N ASP A 273 41.08 35.69 -20.79
CA ASP A 273 41.64 34.44 -21.30
C ASP A 273 40.98 33.17 -20.77
N VAL A 274 40.65 33.11 -19.48
CA VAL A 274 39.95 31.98 -18.86
C VAL A 274 38.48 31.95 -19.30
N ALA A 275 37.84 33.10 -19.53
CA ALA A 275 36.49 33.16 -20.08
C ALA A 275 36.48 32.71 -21.55
N THR A 276 37.43 33.18 -22.36
CA THR A 276 37.60 32.74 -23.75
C THR A 276 37.92 31.26 -23.82
N ALA A 277 38.80 30.76 -22.94
CA ALA A 277 39.14 29.34 -22.84
C ALA A 277 37.93 28.49 -22.44
N ARG A 278 37.09 28.96 -21.50
CA ARG A 278 35.84 28.26 -21.14
C ARG A 278 34.88 28.19 -22.33
N VAL A 279 34.62 29.31 -23.01
CA VAL A 279 33.73 29.32 -24.19
C VAL A 279 34.30 28.43 -25.31
N ALA A 280 35.61 28.46 -25.54
CA ALA A 280 36.28 27.60 -26.52
C ALA A 280 36.19 26.11 -26.13
N MET A 281 36.44 25.77 -24.86
CA MET A 281 36.27 24.40 -24.35
C MET A 281 34.83 23.92 -24.46
N GLU A 282 33.87 24.78 -24.17
CA GLU A 282 32.46 24.43 -24.29
C GLU A 282 32.02 24.24 -25.75
N ASN A 283 32.55 25.04 -26.68
CA ASN A 283 32.30 24.90 -28.12
C ASN A 283 32.97 23.64 -28.70
N LEU A 284 34.14 23.25 -28.17
CA LEU A 284 34.85 22.03 -28.56
C LEU A 284 34.30 20.76 -27.88
N SER A 285 33.46 20.92 -26.84
CA SER A 285 32.94 19.81 -26.05
C SER A 285 31.94 18.96 -26.85
N SER A 286 32.32 17.72 -27.13
CA SER A 286 31.44 16.73 -27.77
C SER A 286 30.13 16.53 -27.01
N LYS A 287 30.17 16.58 -25.67
CA LYS A 287 28.97 16.49 -24.81
C LYS A 287 28.01 17.64 -25.05
N ARG A 288 28.51 18.86 -25.26
CA ARG A 288 27.65 20.03 -25.50
C ARG A 288 27.03 19.98 -26.88
N TYR A 289 27.78 19.47 -27.86
CA TYR A 289 27.30 19.17 -29.20
C TYR A 289 26.20 18.10 -29.21
N THR A 290 26.34 17.00 -28.46
CA THR A 290 25.34 15.92 -28.41
C THR A 290 24.17 16.20 -27.46
N LYS A 291 24.28 17.19 -26.57
CA LYS A 291 23.27 17.47 -25.53
C LYS A 291 21.87 17.69 -26.09
N ASP A 292 21.74 18.55 -27.09
CA ASP A 292 20.44 18.86 -27.70
C ASP A 292 19.79 17.63 -28.36
N TRP A 293 20.61 16.74 -28.91
CA TRP A 293 20.15 15.46 -29.46
C TRP A 293 19.78 14.48 -28.35
N GLU A 294 20.57 14.40 -27.28
CA GLU A 294 20.28 13.55 -26.11
C GLU A 294 19.00 13.96 -25.38
N ASP A 295 18.69 15.25 -25.29
CA ASP A 295 17.46 15.77 -24.68
C ASP A 295 16.21 15.51 -25.56
N LYS A 296 16.40 15.42 -26.89
CA LYS A 296 15.31 15.23 -27.86
C LYS A 296 15.12 13.78 -28.30
N LYS A 297 16.11 12.89 -28.15
CA LYS A 297 15.99 11.50 -28.59
C LYS A 297 14.83 10.77 -27.89
N ASP A 298 14.58 11.08 -26.61
CA ASP A 298 13.48 10.50 -25.86
C ASP A 298 12.09 11.01 -26.33
N GLN A 299 12.04 12.11 -27.10
CA GLN A 299 10.81 12.69 -27.66
C GLN A 299 10.49 12.17 -29.07
N ILE A 300 11.50 11.71 -29.82
CA ILE A 300 11.38 11.35 -31.24
C ILE A 300 11.14 9.85 -31.42
N TYR A 301 11.70 9.01 -30.55
CA TYR A 301 11.45 7.58 -30.61
C TYR A 301 10.12 7.27 -29.92
N PHE A 302 9.23 6.59 -30.65
CA PHE A 302 8.07 5.92 -30.08
C PHE A 302 8.45 5.28 -28.75
N MET A 303 7.60 5.41 -27.74
CA MET A 303 7.73 4.65 -26.51
C MET A 303 8.03 3.21 -26.93
N GLN A 304 9.26 2.73 -26.68
CA GLN A 304 9.43 1.31 -26.48
C GLN A 304 8.37 1.01 -25.43
N THR A 305 7.33 0.28 -25.82
CA THR A 305 6.31 -0.18 -24.88
C THR A 305 7.11 -0.71 -23.71
N ASP A 306 6.94 -0.11 -22.54
CA ASP A 306 7.77 -0.41 -21.37
C ASP A 306 7.44 -1.85 -20.97
N THR A 307 8.12 -2.79 -21.63
CA THR A 307 7.96 -4.19 -21.33
C THR A 307 8.50 -4.37 -19.92
N PRO A 308 7.86 -5.19 -19.08
CA PRO A 308 8.34 -5.42 -17.73
C PRO A 308 9.80 -5.94 -17.72
N VAL A 309 10.20 -6.63 -18.78
CA VAL A 309 11.59 -7.09 -19.02
C VAL A 309 12.54 -5.92 -19.29
N TYR A 310 12.16 -4.97 -20.15
CA TYR A 310 12.97 -3.79 -20.40
C TYR A 310 13.11 -2.91 -19.15
N GLY A 311 12.01 -2.72 -18.42
CA GLY A 311 12.02 -1.96 -17.16
C GLY A 311 12.91 -2.59 -16.08
N THR A 312 12.89 -3.90 -15.94
CA THR A 312 13.77 -4.63 -15.00
C THR A 312 15.23 -4.54 -15.39
N ASN A 313 15.57 -4.74 -16.67
CA ASN A 313 16.94 -4.60 -17.17
C ASN A 313 17.47 -3.17 -17.05
N LYS A 314 16.63 -2.16 -17.33
CA LYS A 314 16.99 -0.75 -17.16
C LYS A 314 17.26 -0.42 -15.69
N LYS A 315 16.41 -0.91 -14.76
CA LYS A 315 16.63 -0.77 -13.32
C LYS A 315 17.91 -1.47 -12.86
N ALA A 316 18.19 -2.68 -13.34
CA ALA A 316 19.42 -3.41 -13.04
C ALA A 316 20.66 -2.67 -13.54
N GLY A 317 20.63 -2.12 -14.75
CA GLY A 317 21.72 -1.31 -15.30
C GLY A 317 21.93 0.00 -14.52
N ILE A 318 20.85 0.64 -14.07
CA ILE A 318 20.91 1.83 -13.21
C ILE A 318 21.53 1.48 -11.85
N ALA A 319 21.13 0.37 -11.24
CA ALA A 319 21.64 -0.08 -9.94
C ALA A 319 23.12 -0.48 -10.00
N SER A 320 23.57 -1.08 -11.11
CA SER A 320 24.97 -1.45 -11.35
C SER A 320 25.87 -0.25 -11.66
N SER A 321 25.30 0.89 -12.10
CA SER A 321 26.11 2.04 -12.52
C SER A 321 26.74 2.79 -11.35
N GLU A 322 28.07 2.74 -11.28
CA GLU A 322 28.88 3.38 -10.23
C GLU A 322 28.62 4.90 -10.11
N ILE A 323 28.45 5.58 -11.24
CA ILE A 323 28.19 7.03 -11.29
C ILE A 323 26.87 7.37 -10.61
N LYS A 324 25.80 6.60 -10.88
CA LYS A 324 24.49 6.85 -10.26
C LYS A 324 24.51 6.48 -8.78
N TYR A 325 25.17 5.37 -8.43
CA TYR A 325 25.40 4.99 -7.04
C TYR A 325 26.09 6.09 -6.24
N LYS A 326 27.20 6.65 -6.75
CA LYS A 326 27.94 7.73 -6.08
C LYS A 326 27.10 9.01 -5.92
N LYS A 327 26.33 9.37 -6.96
CA LYS A 327 25.41 10.52 -6.92
C LYS A 327 24.30 10.34 -5.87
N GLU A 328 23.75 9.13 -5.78
CA GLU A 328 22.72 8.79 -4.80
C GLU A 328 23.30 8.80 -3.37
N TYR A 329 24.50 8.24 -3.19
CA TYR A 329 25.25 8.29 -1.94
C TYR A 329 25.52 9.72 -1.48
N GLU A 330 25.98 10.62 -2.36
CA GLU A 330 26.25 12.02 -1.98
C GLU A 330 24.98 12.76 -1.53
N LYS A 331 23.82 12.45 -2.12
CA LYS A 331 22.53 12.99 -1.68
C LYS A 331 22.11 12.43 -0.32
N GLN A 332 22.26 11.13 -0.13
CA GLN A 332 21.81 10.44 1.07
C GLN A 332 22.79 10.57 2.24
N LYS A 333 24.04 10.95 1.99
CA LYS A 333 25.07 11.19 3.01
C LYS A 333 24.63 12.23 4.06
N ALA A 334 23.82 13.21 3.67
CA ALA A 334 23.28 14.19 4.62
C ALA A 334 22.13 13.62 5.49
N GLN A 335 21.52 12.51 5.07
CA GLN A 335 20.37 11.90 5.74
C GLN A 335 20.76 10.68 6.59
N ALA A 336 21.92 10.07 6.32
CA ALA A 336 22.45 8.90 7.00
C ALA A 336 23.46 9.25 8.11
N ASP A 337 23.20 10.29 8.89
CA ASP A 337 23.88 10.46 10.20
C ASP A 337 23.20 9.52 11.21
N TYR A 338 23.67 8.28 11.27
CA TYR A 338 23.27 7.33 12.30
C TYR A 338 23.81 7.75 13.68
N ASN A 339 22.95 7.68 14.70
CA ASN A 339 23.26 7.71 16.14
C ASN A 339 23.78 9.01 16.77
N THR A 340 23.51 10.17 16.18
CA THR A 340 23.46 11.41 16.96
C THR A 340 22.05 11.94 16.90
N LEU A 341 21.41 12.14 18.07
CA LEU A 341 20.19 12.94 18.15
C LEU A 341 20.41 14.20 17.30
N PRO A 342 19.45 14.64 16.47
CA PRO A 342 19.59 15.88 15.72
C PRO A 342 20.11 16.95 16.68
N ALA A 343 21.05 17.80 16.28
CA ALA A 343 21.69 18.78 17.19
C ALA A 343 20.69 19.67 17.97
N THR A 344 19.41 19.66 17.57
CA THR A 344 18.24 20.20 18.26
C THR A 344 17.90 19.52 19.60
N GLU A 345 18.10 18.21 19.72
CA GLU A 345 17.65 17.37 20.84
C GLU A 345 18.74 17.12 21.90
N ASN A 346 20.03 17.15 21.54
CA ASN A 346 21.10 17.12 22.54
C ASN A 346 21.33 18.54 23.10
N PRO A 347 21.12 18.78 24.42
CA PRO A 347 21.21 20.12 24.99
C PRO A 347 22.61 20.74 24.85
N LEU A 348 23.66 19.91 24.87
CA LEU A 348 25.05 20.37 24.77
C LEU A 348 25.41 20.74 23.33
N LEU A 349 24.97 19.95 22.34
CA LEU A 349 25.13 20.30 20.92
C LEU A 349 24.29 21.51 20.52
N ARG A 350 23.10 21.66 21.11
CA ARG A 350 22.26 22.86 20.93
C ARG A 350 22.98 24.11 21.45
N GLN A 351 23.60 24.02 22.63
CA GLN A 351 24.40 25.10 23.21
C GLN A 351 25.64 25.40 22.35
N LEU A 352 26.37 24.38 21.87
CA LEU A 352 27.53 24.56 21.00
C LEU A 352 27.16 25.16 19.65
N ARG A 353 26.03 24.75 19.05
CA ARG A 353 25.50 25.35 17.83
C ARG A 353 25.10 26.80 18.05
N TYR A 354 24.41 27.09 19.16
CA TYR A 354 24.03 28.45 19.52
C TYR A 354 25.27 29.34 19.76
N ALA A 355 26.25 28.85 20.51
CA ALA A 355 27.53 29.52 20.71
C ALA A 355 28.27 29.74 19.38
N GLY A 356 28.29 28.74 18.50
CA GLY A 356 28.86 28.84 17.15
C GLY A 356 28.14 29.88 16.29
N THR A 357 26.81 29.98 16.37
CA THR A 357 26.06 31.03 15.66
C THR A 357 26.36 32.43 16.19
N ILE A 358 26.55 32.58 17.52
CA ILE A 358 26.94 33.85 18.14
C ILE A 358 28.35 34.25 17.73
N LEU A 359 29.28 33.30 17.69
CA LEU A 359 30.68 33.51 17.32
C LEU A 359 30.91 33.64 15.81
N SER A 360 29.90 33.34 14.98
CA SER A 360 30.06 33.37 13.54
C SER A 360 30.01 34.80 12.99
N ASP A 361 31.12 35.22 12.38
CA ASP A 361 31.25 36.54 11.74
C ASP A 361 30.19 36.80 10.66
N LYS A 362 29.76 35.75 9.95
CA LYS A 362 28.72 35.85 8.92
C LYS A 362 27.37 36.25 9.51
N VAL A 363 26.97 35.63 10.62
CA VAL A 363 25.70 35.95 11.29
C VAL A 363 25.80 37.33 11.93
N TYR A 364 26.90 37.64 12.60
CA TYR A 364 27.17 38.98 13.15
C TYR A 364 27.05 40.08 12.08
N LYS A 365 27.72 39.91 10.94
CA LYS A 365 27.69 40.87 9.83
C LYS A 365 26.28 41.03 9.26
N SER A 366 25.54 39.94 9.06
CA SER A 366 24.16 40.00 8.57
C SER A 366 23.19 40.70 9.53
N SER A 367 23.36 40.49 10.84
CA SER A 367 22.57 41.14 11.87
C SER A 367 22.92 42.62 11.99
N TYR A 368 24.21 42.96 11.89
CA TYR A 368 24.67 44.35 11.84
C TYR A 368 24.11 45.10 10.62
N GLU A 369 24.16 44.50 9.44
CA GLU A 369 23.61 45.10 8.22
C GLU A 369 22.09 45.35 8.32
N LYS A 370 21.34 44.43 8.96
CA LYS A 370 19.90 44.61 9.22
C LYS A 370 19.61 45.72 10.23
N ALA A 371 20.44 45.86 11.26
CA ALA A 371 20.26 46.86 12.31
C ALA A 371 20.83 48.24 11.92
N ARG A 372 21.72 48.30 10.92
CA ARG A 372 22.37 49.54 10.48
C ARG A 372 21.35 50.46 9.83
N GLY A 373 20.93 51.47 10.57
CA GLY A 373 19.97 52.49 10.13
C GLY A 373 18.65 52.50 10.91
N SER A 374 18.39 51.49 11.74
CA SER A 374 17.26 51.49 12.68
C SER A 374 17.72 51.93 14.06
N SER A 375 17.19 53.04 14.58
CA SER A 375 17.42 53.44 15.97
C SER A 375 16.65 52.50 16.90
N ILE A 376 17.36 51.66 17.64
CA ILE A 376 16.78 50.79 18.67
C ILE A 376 16.64 51.64 19.95
N ASN A 377 15.49 51.54 20.63
CA ASN A 377 15.27 52.23 21.91
C ASN A 377 16.29 51.70 22.96
N TYR A 378 16.77 52.55 23.87
CA TYR A 378 17.86 52.17 24.80
C TYR A 378 17.52 50.91 25.62
N CYS A 379 16.27 50.80 26.05
CA CYS A 379 15.74 49.66 26.80
C CYS A 379 15.71 48.35 26.00
N ASP A 380 15.72 48.43 24.66
CA ASP A 380 15.69 47.28 23.76
C ASP A 380 17.09 46.91 23.24
N THR A 381 18.13 47.61 23.69
CA THR A 381 19.50 47.24 23.35
C THR A 381 19.83 45.88 23.97
N PRO A 382 20.47 44.96 23.22
CA PRO A 382 20.89 43.66 23.77
C PRO A 382 21.71 43.81 25.05
N LYS A 383 22.52 44.88 25.14
CA LYS A 383 23.28 45.21 26.35
C LYS A 383 22.37 45.52 27.55
N PHE A 384 21.36 46.38 27.41
CA PHE A 384 20.44 46.71 28.51
C PHE A 384 19.60 45.49 28.93
N GLN A 385 19.12 44.69 27.97
CA GLN A 385 18.40 43.45 28.28
C GLN A 385 19.30 42.46 29.03
N MET A 386 20.55 42.26 28.59
CA MET A 386 21.51 41.40 29.29
C MET A 386 21.89 41.94 30.67
N ASP A 387 22.13 43.25 30.82
CA ASP A 387 22.41 43.88 32.13
C ASP A 387 21.22 43.77 33.09
N SER A 388 19.98 43.84 32.58
CA SER A 388 18.77 43.64 33.38
C SER A 388 18.64 42.21 33.91
N VAL A 389 19.02 41.21 33.10
CA VAL A 389 19.10 39.80 33.49
C VAL A 389 20.26 39.57 34.45
N LEU A 390 21.45 40.11 34.18
CA LEU A 390 22.62 40.02 35.05
C LEU A 390 22.41 40.65 36.43
N LYS A 391 21.62 41.74 36.52
CA LYS A 391 21.20 42.31 37.82
C LYS A 391 20.44 41.32 38.70
N GLN A 392 19.77 40.33 38.11
CA GLN A 392 19.10 39.26 38.86
C GLN A 392 20.10 38.27 39.49
N PHE A 393 21.32 38.17 38.95
CA PHE A 393 22.40 37.30 39.42
C PHE A 393 23.43 38.05 40.29
N THR A 394 22.98 39.06 41.04
CA THR A 394 23.81 39.77 42.01
C THR A 394 23.98 38.96 43.28
N HIS A 395 25.15 39.08 43.92
CA HIS A 395 25.45 38.40 45.18
C HIS A 395 24.37 38.65 46.24
N ALA A 396 23.85 39.88 46.33
CA ALA A 396 22.79 40.25 47.28
C ALA A 396 21.50 39.42 47.08
N ARG A 397 21.07 39.22 45.83
CA ARG A 397 19.91 38.37 45.50
C ARG A 397 20.20 36.89 45.68
N TYR A 398 21.44 36.46 45.45
CA TYR A 398 21.86 35.09 45.73
C TYR A 398 21.82 34.78 47.23
N THR A 399 22.33 35.70 48.06
CA THR A 399 22.26 35.59 49.52
C THR A 399 20.83 35.62 50.04
N GLU A 400 19.97 36.52 49.52
CA GLU A 400 18.54 36.54 49.88
C GLU A 400 17.83 35.23 49.51
N LYS A 401 18.11 34.68 48.31
CA LYS A 401 17.52 33.41 47.88
C LYS A 401 18.00 32.24 48.73
N TYR A 402 19.29 32.21 49.08
CA TYR A 402 19.86 31.21 49.97
C TYR A 402 19.27 31.32 51.39
N ASP A 403 19.18 32.53 51.94
CA ASP A 403 18.64 32.75 53.29
C ASP A 403 17.15 32.38 53.38
N ASN A 404 16.35 32.70 52.35
CA ASN A 404 14.91 32.41 52.31
C ASN A 404 14.59 30.93 52.03
N VAL A 405 15.33 30.29 51.11
CA VAL A 405 15.04 28.92 50.68
C VAL A 405 15.76 27.89 51.55
N VAL A 406 17.04 28.11 51.85
CA VAL A 406 17.88 27.13 52.55
C VAL A 406 17.84 27.34 54.07
N LYS A 407 18.08 28.56 54.55
CA LYS A 407 17.99 28.87 56.00
C LYS A 407 16.55 28.90 56.51
N GLY A 408 15.61 29.39 55.71
CA GLY A 408 14.19 29.43 56.04
C GLY A 408 13.48 28.07 55.99
N SER A 409 14.02 27.08 55.29
CA SER A 409 13.56 25.68 55.38
C SER A 409 14.11 24.98 56.62
N LEU A 410 15.39 25.23 56.97
CA LEU A 410 16.00 24.73 58.20
C LEU A 410 15.32 25.27 59.48
N ARG A 411 14.90 26.53 59.50
CA ARG A 411 14.13 27.10 60.64
C ARG A 411 12.70 26.58 60.78
N ARG A 412 12.14 25.92 59.76
CA ARG A 412 10.79 25.32 59.81
C ARG A 412 10.79 23.85 60.23
N GLN A 413 11.98 23.26 60.40
CA GLN A 413 12.17 21.85 60.78
C GLN A 413 12.68 21.67 62.23
N LEU A 414 12.84 22.77 62.97
CA LEU A 414 13.00 22.83 64.43
C LEU A 414 11.74 23.48 65.01
#